data_AF-A0A2G5IEE9-F1
#
_entry.id   AF-A0A2G5IEE9-F1
#
_cell.length_a   1.000
_cell.length_b   1.000
_cell.length_c   1.000
_cell.angle_alpha   90.00
_cell.angle_beta   90.00
_cell.angle_gamma   90.00
#
_symmetry.space_group_name_H-M   'P 1'
#
loop_
_entity.id
_entity.type
_entity.pdbx_description
1 polymer ?
#
loop_
_entity_poly.entity_id
_entity_poly.type
_entity_poly.pdbx_seq_one_letter_code
_entity_poly.pdbx_strand_id
1 'polypeptide(L)'
;MESLKEQDVEAELTARRARLQRLELEVAEERAAIALLEQTQTRTLPNLLDTLPQELRDEIWGYCVAPGKVFLSKNRIACDVRFDDFDEYEKPHWQLLAVSKVIRHEAAKVMFEQNQFIWPHMISGFGMLIKGIPSRLLSTPNDIDLNVFAQRYLRSVSMTFDLRSHNRNNPLMDVAYMRVDASKYIAPWSGLDINVRRSSAHDHLRVVAYGEVQNLLDAVLDCKALTSLELDFTNCYCPMGCCRTMYSVMDMFIDGKWPWPAYVRVLGSKNQRERSAVVESIGCLPGRPGQTTVVFEKFVVGREMQDPFYGVSPFWSHLTEEDLNVELGRQEMKVERVWEPDEDEE
;
A
#
# COMPACT_ATOMS: atom_id res chain seq x y z
N MET A 1 -12.60 66.80 56.45
CA MET A 1 -12.86 65.41 56.04
C MET A 1 -12.64 65.19 54.55
N GLU A 2 -12.83 66.18 53.66
CA GLU A 2 -12.56 66.02 52.22
C GLU A 2 -11.07 66.03 51.87
N SER A 3 -10.27 66.90 52.48
CA SER A 3 -8.82 66.97 52.24
C SER A 3 -8.03 65.70 52.63
N LEU A 4 -8.53 64.90 53.58
CA LEU A 4 -7.92 63.61 53.95
C LEU A 4 -8.25 62.52 52.90
N LYS A 5 -9.41 62.59 52.25
CA LYS A 5 -9.79 61.64 51.19
C LYS A 5 -9.00 61.87 49.90
N GLU A 6 -8.68 63.12 49.59
CA GLU A 6 -7.84 63.45 48.42
C GLU A 6 -6.40 62.94 48.58
N GLN A 7 -5.81 63.06 49.78
CA GLN A 7 -4.48 62.54 50.07
C GLN A 7 -4.40 61.01 49.99
N ASP A 8 -5.43 60.30 50.48
CA ASP A 8 -5.50 58.84 50.40
C ASP A 8 -5.64 58.35 48.95
N VAL A 9 -6.44 59.05 48.13
CA VAL A 9 -6.60 58.74 46.70
C VAL A 9 -5.30 59.01 45.92
N GLU A 10 -4.58 60.08 46.24
CA GLU A 10 -3.30 60.40 45.60
C GLU A 10 -2.18 59.41 45.98
N ALA A 11 -2.17 58.95 47.25
CA ALA A 11 -1.29 57.88 47.72
C ALA A 11 -1.61 56.54 47.04
N GLU A 12 -2.89 56.21 46.84
CA GLU A 12 -3.28 54.99 46.13
C GLU A 12 -2.93 55.05 44.63
N LEU A 13 -3.11 56.22 43.98
CA LEU A 13 -2.72 56.41 42.58
C LEU A 13 -1.22 56.27 42.37
N THR A 14 -0.40 56.82 43.28
CA THR A 14 1.06 56.68 43.21
C THR A 14 1.49 55.24 43.46
N ALA A 15 0.88 54.52 44.40
CA ALA A 15 1.13 53.10 44.61
C ALA A 15 0.76 52.24 43.38
N ARG A 16 -0.37 52.52 42.73
CA ARG A 16 -0.79 51.82 41.50
C ARG A 16 0.15 52.11 40.33
N ARG A 17 0.62 53.34 40.16
CA ARG A 17 1.61 53.70 39.13
C ARG A 17 2.95 52.99 39.35
N ALA A 18 3.44 52.96 40.59
CA ALA A 18 4.67 52.24 40.92
C ALA A 18 4.54 50.72 40.67
N ARG A 19 3.36 50.13 40.93
CA ARG A 19 3.09 48.73 40.62
C ARG A 19 3.08 48.47 39.11
N LEU A 20 2.48 49.36 38.32
CA LEU A 20 2.48 49.24 36.86
C LEU A 20 3.90 49.30 36.28
N GLN A 21 4.74 50.23 36.75
CA GLN A 21 6.13 50.32 36.30
C GLN A 21 6.95 49.06 36.60
N ARG A 22 6.71 48.42 37.76
CA ARG A 22 7.37 47.13 38.07
C ARG A 22 6.93 46.01 37.13
N LEU A 23 5.64 45.93 36.84
CA LEU A 23 5.10 44.94 35.91
C LEU A 23 5.61 45.15 34.48
N GLU A 24 5.78 46.40 34.04
CA GLU A 24 6.37 46.71 32.74
C GLU A 24 7.83 46.25 32.64
N LEU A 25 8.60 46.41 33.73
CA LEU A 25 9.97 45.93 33.81
C LEU A 25 10.03 44.39 33.75
N GLU A 26 9.19 43.71 34.52
CA GLU A 26 9.09 42.25 34.55
C GLU A 26 8.67 41.68 33.19
N VAL A 27 7.72 42.33 32.50
CA VAL A 27 7.32 41.96 31.13
C VAL A 27 8.46 42.17 30.13
N ALA A 28 9.28 43.22 30.31
CA ALA A 28 10.44 43.45 29.44
C ALA A 28 11.54 42.40 29.66
N GLU A 29 11.79 42.01 30.91
CA GLU A 29 12.72 40.94 31.29
C GLU A 29 12.28 39.58 30.72
N GLU A 30 11.00 39.23 30.87
CA GLU A 30 10.44 37.99 30.31
C GLU A 30 10.48 37.97 28.78
N ARG A 31 10.19 39.11 28.12
CA ARG A 31 10.35 39.22 26.65
C ARG A 31 11.81 39.05 26.22
N ALA A 32 12.76 39.60 26.97
CA ALA A 32 14.17 39.42 26.69
C ALA A 32 14.61 37.96 26.90
N ALA A 33 14.09 37.29 27.93
CA ALA A 33 14.34 35.87 28.19
C ALA A 33 13.77 34.97 27.08
N ILE A 34 12.54 35.25 26.62
CA ILE A 34 11.92 34.55 25.47
C ILE A 34 12.77 34.76 24.22
N ALA A 35 13.18 36.00 23.91
CA ALA A 35 14.01 36.28 22.74
C ALA A 35 15.37 35.56 22.79
N LEU A 36 15.95 35.43 23.99
CA LEU A 36 17.21 34.71 24.21
C LEU A 36 17.02 33.20 24.04
N LEU A 37 15.90 32.64 24.52
CA LEU A 37 15.50 31.24 24.32
C LEU A 37 15.23 30.95 22.84
N GLU A 38 14.55 31.83 22.12
CA GLU A 38 14.33 31.72 20.67
C GLU A 38 15.66 31.74 19.89
N GLN A 39 16.61 32.60 20.29
CA GLN A 39 17.97 32.62 19.74
C GLN A 39 18.78 31.35 20.06
N THR A 40 18.62 30.77 21.24
CA THR A 40 19.31 29.51 21.59
C THR A 40 18.67 28.30 20.91
N GLN A 41 17.35 28.33 20.70
CA GLN A 41 16.62 27.29 19.98
C GLN A 41 16.91 27.31 18.48
N THR A 42 17.16 28.48 17.88
CA THR A 42 17.67 28.60 16.50
C THR A 42 19.12 28.16 16.35
N ARG A 43 19.87 28.06 17.45
CA ARG A 43 21.22 27.48 17.54
C ARG A 43 21.20 25.96 17.69
N THR A 44 20.24 25.27 17.06
CA THR A 44 20.38 23.84 16.75
C THR A 44 21.72 23.63 16.06
N LEU A 45 22.62 22.89 16.71
CA LEU A 45 23.84 22.41 16.08
C LEU A 45 23.47 21.84 14.70
N PRO A 46 24.19 22.20 13.63
CA PRO A 46 23.88 21.66 12.32
C PRO A 46 23.91 20.13 12.44
N ASN A 47 22.79 19.47 12.09
CA ASN A 47 22.75 18.03 12.07
C ASN A 47 23.91 17.57 11.20
N LEU A 48 24.70 16.60 11.68
CA LEU A 48 25.87 16.09 10.96
C LEU A 48 25.49 15.73 9.50
N LEU A 49 24.31 15.18 9.30
CA LEU A 49 23.75 14.83 7.99
C LEU A 49 23.57 16.04 7.05
N ASP A 50 23.16 17.20 7.58
CA ASP A 50 22.97 18.42 6.80
C ASP A 50 24.31 19.04 6.35
N THR A 51 25.41 18.70 7.04
CA THR A 51 26.77 19.17 6.68
C THR A 51 27.45 18.31 5.61
N LEU A 52 26.92 17.12 5.33
CA LEU A 52 27.49 16.23 4.32
C LEU A 52 27.13 16.71 2.89
N PRO A 53 27.97 16.43 1.88
CA PRO A 53 27.58 16.53 0.47
C PRO A 53 26.37 15.63 0.15
N GLN A 54 25.59 15.99 -0.87
CA GLN A 54 24.40 15.23 -1.28
C GLN A 54 24.77 13.79 -1.68
N GLU A 55 25.92 13.62 -2.32
CA GLU A 55 26.39 12.33 -2.81
C GLU A 55 26.61 11.34 -1.65
N LEU A 56 27.21 11.82 -0.55
CA LEU A 56 27.40 11.00 0.64
C LEU A 56 26.08 10.73 1.37
N ARG A 57 25.15 11.70 1.37
CA ARG A 57 23.80 11.46 1.90
C ARG A 57 23.06 10.38 1.11
N ASP A 58 23.09 10.46 -0.22
CA ASP A 58 22.46 9.47 -1.11
C ASP A 58 23.06 8.07 -0.90
N GLU A 59 24.37 7.98 -0.69
CA GLU A 59 25.04 6.72 -0.33
C GLU A 59 24.58 6.19 1.03
N ILE A 60 24.51 7.04 2.06
CA ILE A 60 23.96 6.69 3.38
C ILE A 60 22.51 6.20 3.25
N TRP A 61 21.67 6.89 2.47
CA TRP A 61 20.30 6.47 2.22
C TRP A 61 20.24 5.13 1.50
N GLY A 62 21.12 4.88 0.53
CA GLY A 62 21.25 3.59 -0.13
C GLY A 62 21.47 2.46 0.87
N TYR A 63 22.45 2.60 1.77
CA TYR A 63 22.70 1.59 2.80
C TYR A 63 21.55 1.46 3.82
N CYS A 64 20.93 2.56 4.22
CA CYS A 64 19.97 2.52 5.33
C CYS A 64 18.54 2.14 4.91
N VAL A 65 18.10 2.52 3.71
CA VAL A 65 16.70 2.37 3.30
C VAL A 65 16.52 1.62 1.98
N ALA A 66 17.59 1.21 1.29
CA ALA A 66 17.53 0.45 0.05
C ALA A 66 18.15 -0.96 0.15
N PRO A 67 17.59 -1.87 0.96
CA PRO A 67 18.06 -3.26 1.02
C PRO A 67 17.84 -4.05 -0.30
N GLY A 68 17.08 -3.51 -1.25
CA GLY A 68 16.74 -4.13 -2.53
C GLY A 68 15.33 -4.71 -2.52
N LYS A 69 14.98 -5.53 -1.52
CA LYS A 69 13.60 -5.99 -1.29
C LYS A 69 13.07 -5.54 0.06
N VAL A 70 11.86 -4.99 0.06
CA VAL A 70 11.17 -4.55 1.26
C VAL A 70 9.93 -5.41 1.46
N PHE A 71 9.99 -6.32 2.42
CA PHE A 71 8.88 -7.19 2.77
C PHE A 71 7.93 -6.47 3.74
N LEU A 72 6.67 -6.31 3.33
CA LEU A 72 5.63 -5.70 4.16
C LEU A 72 4.98 -6.70 5.14
N SER A 73 5.67 -7.79 5.44
CA SER A 73 5.33 -8.75 6.48
C SER A 73 6.35 -8.69 7.62
N LYS A 74 5.90 -8.93 8.85
CA LYS A 74 6.82 -9.07 9.99
C LYS A 74 7.61 -10.38 9.95
N ASN A 75 6.98 -11.42 9.40
CA ASN A 75 7.46 -12.80 9.41
C ASN A 75 7.56 -13.32 7.98
N ARG A 76 8.47 -14.26 7.76
CA ARG A 76 8.50 -15.07 6.55
C ARG A 76 7.14 -15.74 6.36
N ILE A 77 6.59 -15.64 5.17
CA ILE A 77 5.37 -16.36 4.81
C ILE A 77 5.81 -17.66 4.20
N ALA A 78 5.39 -18.74 4.85
CA ALA A 78 5.59 -20.06 4.31
C ALA A 78 4.91 -20.13 2.93
N CYS A 79 5.59 -20.76 1.97
CA CYS A 79 4.98 -21.21 0.71
C CYS A 79 4.60 -20.07 -0.24
N ASP A 80 5.27 -18.93 -0.05
CA ASP A 80 5.35 -17.85 -1.01
C ASP A 80 6.79 -17.78 -1.50
N VAL A 81 7.02 -18.15 -2.76
CA VAL A 81 8.37 -18.19 -3.35
C VAL A 81 9.06 -16.84 -3.37
N ARG A 82 8.28 -15.75 -3.28
CA ARG A 82 8.83 -14.39 -3.19
C ARG A 82 9.52 -14.14 -1.87
N PHE A 83 9.25 -14.98 -0.86
CA PHE A 83 9.85 -14.97 0.48
C PHE A 83 10.96 -16.02 0.64
N ASP A 84 11.42 -16.67 -0.43
CA ASP A 84 12.47 -17.69 -0.33
C ASP A 84 13.80 -17.13 0.18
N ASP A 85 14.10 -15.90 -0.19
CA ASP A 85 15.28 -15.13 0.20
C ASP A 85 14.97 -14.11 1.31
N PHE A 86 13.83 -14.24 2.02
CA PHE A 86 13.41 -13.28 3.06
C PHE A 86 14.49 -13.00 4.11
N ASP A 87 15.24 -14.03 4.50
CA ASP A 87 16.27 -13.95 5.54
C ASP A 87 17.58 -13.29 5.02
N GLU A 88 17.73 -13.11 3.70
CA GLU A 88 18.90 -12.48 3.07
C GLU A 88 18.81 -10.94 3.05
N TYR A 89 17.60 -10.38 3.23
CA TYR A 89 17.36 -8.94 3.14
C TYR A 89 17.18 -8.30 4.52
N GLU A 90 17.93 -7.21 4.75
CA GLU A 90 17.77 -6.40 5.95
C GLU A 90 16.46 -5.60 5.93
N LYS A 91 15.95 -5.27 7.13
CA LYS A 91 14.79 -4.38 7.25
C LYS A 91 15.26 -2.94 7.06
N PRO A 92 14.61 -2.14 6.19
CA PRO A 92 15.03 -0.77 6.01
C PRO A 92 14.79 0.04 7.29
N HIS A 93 15.65 1.02 7.55
CA HIS A 93 15.59 1.87 8.74
C HIS A 93 14.52 2.97 8.61
N TRP A 94 13.24 2.57 8.67
CA TRP A 94 12.07 3.45 8.54
C TRP A 94 12.07 4.66 9.48
N GLN A 95 12.77 4.57 10.62
CA GLN A 95 12.88 5.63 11.61
C GLN A 95 13.53 6.90 11.03
N LEU A 96 14.35 6.78 9.98
CA LEU A 96 14.94 7.92 9.28
C LEU A 96 13.87 8.84 8.68
N LEU A 97 12.73 8.29 8.27
CA LEU A 97 11.60 9.07 7.76
C LEU A 97 10.96 9.97 8.83
N ALA A 98 11.26 9.76 10.11
CA ALA A 98 10.73 10.56 11.22
C ALA A 98 11.67 11.67 11.71
N VAL A 99 12.91 11.76 11.20
CA VAL A 99 13.94 12.65 11.78
C VAL A 99 13.72 14.13 11.44
N SER A 100 13.68 14.47 10.16
CA SER A 100 13.45 15.84 9.68
C SER A 100 12.73 15.82 8.34
N LYS A 101 12.16 16.96 7.92
CA LYS A 101 11.50 17.07 6.61
C LYS A 101 12.46 16.75 5.47
N VAL A 102 13.68 17.30 5.51
CA VAL A 102 14.71 17.10 4.49
C VAL A 102 15.10 15.63 4.41
N ILE A 103 15.46 15.01 5.55
CA ILE A 103 15.84 13.60 5.60
C ILE A 103 14.69 12.72 5.11
N ARG A 104 13.45 13.01 5.51
CA ARG A 104 12.27 12.28 5.03
C ARG A 104 12.17 12.31 3.52
N HIS A 105 12.30 13.48 2.89
CA HIS A 105 12.22 13.62 1.43
C HIS A 105 13.30 12.81 0.70
N GLU A 106 14.56 12.94 1.14
CA GLU A 106 15.68 12.26 0.49
C GLU A 106 15.62 10.75 0.69
N ALA A 107 15.44 10.30 1.94
CA ALA A 107 15.37 8.88 2.26
C ALA A 107 14.12 8.21 1.66
N ALA A 108 12.95 8.86 1.69
CA ALA A 108 11.75 8.27 1.08
C ALA A 108 11.90 8.10 -0.43
N LYS A 109 12.53 9.06 -1.12
CA LYS A 109 12.83 8.93 -2.55
C LYS A 109 13.67 7.68 -2.80
N VAL A 110 14.81 7.54 -2.12
CA VAL A 110 15.71 6.38 -2.29
C VAL A 110 14.98 5.07 -1.95
N MET A 111 14.23 5.05 -0.86
CA MET A 111 13.47 3.88 -0.42
C MET A 111 12.45 3.41 -1.48
N PHE A 112 11.64 4.30 -2.04
CA PHE A 112 10.61 3.92 -3.02
C PHE A 112 11.18 3.67 -4.42
N GLU A 113 12.27 4.34 -4.77
CA GLU A 113 12.87 4.29 -6.10
C GLU A 113 13.74 3.04 -6.31
N GLN A 114 14.48 2.61 -5.29
CA GLN A 114 15.50 1.57 -5.43
C GLN A 114 15.07 0.18 -4.92
N ASN A 115 13.97 0.08 -4.19
CA ASN A 115 13.48 -1.21 -3.69
C ASN A 115 12.33 -1.78 -4.50
N GLN A 116 12.27 -3.11 -4.54
CA GLN A 116 11.05 -3.86 -4.82
C GLN A 116 10.26 -4.07 -3.53
N PHE A 117 9.03 -3.58 -3.49
CA PHE A 117 8.15 -3.79 -2.35
C PHE A 117 7.34 -5.08 -2.53
N ILE A 118 7.47 -6.00 -1.58
CA ILE A 118 6.80 -7.29 -1.60
C ILE A 118 5.53 -7.22 -0.75
N TRP A 119 4.38 -7.31 -1.40
CA TRP A 119 3.06 -7.40 -0.78
C TRP A 119 2.68 -8.86 -0.55
N PRO A 120 2.75 -9.33 0.71
CA PRO A 120 2.53 -10.72 1.07
C PRO A 120 1.09 -11.19 0.95
N HIS A 121 0.17 -10.30 1.26
CA HIS A 121 -1.23 -10.59 1.52
C HIS A 121 -2.05 -9.39 1.08
N MET A 122 -3.32 -9.64 0.82
CA MET A 122 -4.30 -8.61 0.50
C MET A 122 -4.78 -7.94 1.79
N ILE A 123 -3.83 -7.43 2.59
CA ILE A 123 -4.12 -6.79 3.87
C ILE A 123 -4.70 -5.40 3.63
N SER A 124 -5.88 -5.18 4.20
CA SER A 124 -6.48 -3.85 4.33
C SER A 124 -5.51 -2.90 5.05
N GLY A 125 -5.26 -1.76 4.42
CA GLY A 125 -4.42 -0.70 4.98
C GLY A 125 -3.13 -0.44 4.21
N PHE A 126 -2.60 -1.38 3.43
CA PHE A 126 -1.47 -1.03 2.56
C PHE A 126 -1.88 -0.19 1.34
N GLY A 127 -3.13 -0.29 0.90
CA GLY A 127 -3.70 0.71 -0.01
C GLY A 127 -3.58 2.13 0.58
N MET A 128 -3.58 2.30 1.91
CA MET A 128 -3.33 3.60 2.55
C MET A 128 -1.87 4.06 2.44
N LEU A 129 -0.91 3.14 2.29
CA LEU A 129 0.48 3.51 2.00
C LEU A 129 0.60 4.22 0.65
N ILE A 130 -0.32 3.98 -0.29
CA ILE A 130 -0.27 4.56 -1.64
C ILE A 130 -1.36 5.61 -1.87
N LYS A 131 -2.64 5.31 -1.59
CA LYS A 131 -3.75 6.27 -1.78
C LYS A 131 -3.92 7.25 -0.62
N GLY A 132 -3.34 6.96 0.55
CA GLY A 132 -3.59 7.72 1.78
C GLY A 132 -5.01 7.52 2.31
N ILE A 133 -5.30 8.14 3.45
CA ILE A 133 -6.70 8.37 3.85
C ILE A 133 -7.22 9.49 2.96
N PRO A 134 -8.49 9.48 2.49
CA PRO A 134 -9.11 10.62 1.80
C PRO A 134 -9.14 11.85 2.73
N SER A 135 -8.01 12.53 2.87
CA SER A 135 -7.79 13.65 3.78
C SER A 135 -8.34 14.92 3.14
N ARG A 136 -9.66 14.99 2.98
CA ARG A 136 -10.35 16.29 2.94
C ARG A 136 -10.50 16.90 4.35
N LEU A 137 -10.07 16.21 5.40
CA LEU A 137 -10.33 16.61 6.79
C LEU A 137 -9.10 16.99 7.61
N LEU A 138 -7.85 16.67 7.22
CA LEU A 138 -6.70 16.83 8.13
C LEU A 138 -5.34 17.21 7.52
N SER A 139 -5.13 17.15 6.20
CA SER A 139 -3.81 17.47 5.64
C SER A 139 -3.66 18.98 5.47
N THR A 140 -2.80 19.58 6.29
CA THR A 140 -2.30 20.93 6.01
C THR A 140 -1.36 20.87 4.80
N PRO A 141 -1.16 21.98 4.05
CA PRO A 141 -0.21 22.03 2.93
C PRO A 141 1.25 21.67 3.31
N ASN A 142 1.53 21.54 4.60
CA ASN A 142 2.84 21.24 5.17
C ASN A 142 3.00 19.77 5.62
N ASP A 143 1.95 18.95 5.51
CA ASP A 143 2.02 17.52 5.83
C ASP A 143 2.69 16.76 4.69
N ILE A 144 3.86 16.21 5.02
CA ILE A 144 4.64 15.38 4.11
C ILE A 144 4.21 13.94 4.35
N ASP A 145 3.14 13.55 3.68
CA ASP A 145 2.56 12.22 3.80
C ASP A 145 3.34 11.18 2.99
N LEU A 146 3.51 9.99 3.58
CA LEU A 146 4.28 8.90 2.98
C LEU A 146 3.66 8.39 1.67
N ASN A 147 2.35 8.50 1.53
CA ASN A 147 1.61 8.11 0.32
C ASN A 147 1.98 8.95 -0.90
N VAL A 148 2.26 10.24 -0.72
CA VAL A 148 2.72 11.11 -1.81
C VAL A 148 4.06 10.63 -2.34
N PHE A 149 4.95 10.15 -1.47
CA PHE A 149 6.22 9.57 -1.89
C PHE A 149 6.06 8.25 -2.60
N ALA A 150 5.21 7.35 -2.08
CA ALA A 150 4.90 6.10 -2.76
C ALA A 150 4.36 6.37 -4.17
N GLN A 151 3.34 7.22 -4.32
CA GLN A 151 2.77 7.58 -5.62
C GLN A 151 3.80 8.15 -6.59
N ARG A 152 4.75 8.94 -6.07
CA ARG A 152 5.71 9.67 -6.89
C ARG A 152 6.94 8.86 -7.26
N TYR A 153 7.40 7.96 -6.39
CA TYR A 153 8.71 7.33 -6.50
C TYR A 153 8.67 5.81 -6.55
N LEU A 154 7.55 5.15 -6.23
CA LEU A 154 7.46 3.69 -6.24
C LEU A 154 7.69 3.15 -7.65
N ARG A 155 8.78 2.40 -7.83
CA ARG A 155 9.19 1.86 -9.14
C ARG A 155 8.91 0.38 -9.33
N SER A 156 8.97 -0.42 -8.28
CA SER A 156 8.90 -1.87 -8.36
C SER A 156 8.04 -2.45 -7.25
N VAL A 157 7.05 -3.25 -7.65
CA VAL A 157 6.08 -3.88 -6.74
C VAL A 157 5.98 -5.36 -7.06
N SER A 158 5.81 -6.19 -6.04
CA SER A 158 5.39 -7.57 -6.18
C SER A 158 4.15 -7.82 -5.33
N MET A 159 3.10 -8.39 -5.92
CA MET A 159 1.85 -8.71 -5.22
C MET A 159 1.37 -10.11 -5.56
N THR A 160 0.69 -10.75 -4.61
CA THR A 160 0.09 -12.09 -4.81
C THR A 160 -1.42 -11.98 -4.90
N PHE A 161 -2.02 -12.90 -5.63
CA PHE A 161 -3.48 -13.04 -5.75
C PHE A 161 -4.02 -14.16 -4.86
N ASP A 162 -3.40 -14.41 -3.70
CA ASP A 162 -3.96 -15.34 -2.72
C ASP A 162 -5.13 -14.71 -1.95
N LEU A 163 -6.36 -14.96 -2.43
CA LEU A 163 -7.58 -14.44 -1.80
C LEU A 163 -7.92 -15.14 -0.47
N ARG A 164 -7.21 -16.22 -0.12
CA ARG A 164 -7.34 -16.88 1.19
C ARG A 164 -6.61 -16.10 2.28
N SER A 165 -5.68 -15.23 1.90
CA SER A 165 -4.92 -14.37 2.82
C SER A 165 -5.74 -13.21 3.42
N HIS A 166 -7.03 -13.13 3.11
CA HIS A 166 -7.90 -12.05 3.55
C HIS A 166 -8.06 -12.01 5.07
N ASN A 167 -7.53 -10.97 5.70
CA ASN A 167 -7.40 -10.80 7.16
C ASN A 167 -8.69 -10.32 7.86
N ARG A 168 -9.88 -10.58 7.31
CA ARG A 168 -11.11 -10.32 8.07
C ARG A 168 -11.28 -11.39 9.14
N ASN A 169 -10.67 -11.13 10.29
CA ASN A 169 -10.79 -11.94 11.52
C ASN A 169 -12.20 -11.94 12.12
N ASN A 170 -13.25 -11.53 11.39
CA ASN A 170 -14.60 -11.56 11.91
C ASN A 170 -15.54 -12.31 10.96
N PRO A 171 -15.48 -13.65 10.96
CA PRO A 171 -16.47 -14.49 10.28
C PRO A 171 -17.91 -14.18 10.71
N LEU A 172 -18.14 -13.60 11.90
CA LEU A 172 -19.48 -13.16 12.32
C LEU A 172 -19.94 -11.90 11.56
N MET A 173 -19.02 -11.00 11.18
CA MET A 173 -19.35 -9.85 10.32
C MET A 173 -19.69 -10.31 8.91
N ASP A 174 -18.91 -11.25 8.34
CA ASP A 174 -19.21 -11.77 7.01
C ASP A 174 -20.55 -12.52 7.01
N VAL A 175 -20.82 -13.32 8.05
CA VAL A 175 -22.14 -13.95 8.26
C VAL A 175 -23.25 -12.91 8.46
N ALA A 176 -22.99 -11.81 9.17
CA ALA A 176 -23.96 -10.73 9.34
C ALA A 176 -24.27 -10.03 8.01
N TYR A 177 -23.26 -9.72 7.19
CA TYR A 177 -23.43 -9.18 5.84
C TYR A 177 -24.21 -10.14 4.94
N MET A 178 -23.86 -11.43 4.95
CA MET A 178 -24.60 -12.45 4.21
C MET A 178 -26.07 -12.54 4.67
N ARG A 179 -26.36 -12.35 5.96
CA ARG A 179 -27.74 -12.30 6.47
C ARG A 179 -28.49 -11.05 6.03
N VAL A 180 -27.82 -9.89 5.97
CA VAL A 180 -28.41 -8.64 5.47
C VAL A 180 -28.73 -8.76 3.99
N ASP A 181 -27.84 -9.33 3.17
CA ASP A 181 -28.17 -9.60 1.77
C ASP A 181 -29.27 -10.66 1.64
N ALA A 182 -29.24 -11.73 2.46
CA ALA A 182 -30.29 -12.74 2.51
C ALA A 182 -31.67 -12.15 2.85
N SER A 183 -31.75 -11.06 3.61
CA SER A 183 -33.01 -10.37 3.90
C SER A 183 -33.68 -9.73 2.68
N LYS A 184 -32.94 -9.57 1.57
CA LYS A 184 -33.48 -9.17 0.26
C LYS A 184 -34.12 -10.34 -0.51
N TYR A 185 -33.93 -11.58 -0.05
CA TYR A 185 -34.49 -12.77 -0.68
C TYR A 185 -35.75 -13.25 0.03
N ILE A 186 -36.58 -14.00 -0.69
CA ILE A 186 -37.90 -14.47 -0.24
C ILE A 186 -37.82 -15.45 0.96
N ALA A 187 -36.65 -16.06 1.20
CA ALA A 187 -36.43 -17.02 2.28
C ALA A 187 -35.26 -16.61 3.21
N PRO A 188 -35.40 -16.76 4.54
CA PRO A 188 -34.32 -16.46 5.48
C PRO A 188 -33.11 -17.37 5.24
N TRP A 189 -31.89 -16.86 5.46
CA TRP A 189 -30.64 -17.61 5.26
C TRP A 189 -30.67 -19.01 5.89
N SER A 190 -31.20 -19.16 7.11
CA SER A 190 -31.29 -20.44 7.82
C SER A 190 -32.23 -21.46 7.16
N GLY A 191 -33.16 -21.00 6.33
CA GLY A 191 -34.08 -21.84 5.56
C GLY A 191 -33.53 -22.26 4.19
N LEU A 192 -32.37 -21.74 3.77
CA LEU A 192 -31.73 -22.10 2.51
C LEU A 192 -31.01 -23.46 2.61
N ASP A 193 -31.04 -24.22 1.50
CA ASP A 193 -30.25 -25.44 1.36
C ASP A 193 -28.75 -25.17 1.61
N ILE A 194 -28.04 -26.17 2.12
CA ILE A 194 -26.62 -26.03 2.45
C ILE A 194 -25.77 -25.67 1.23
N ASN A 195 -26.11 -26.17 0.03
CA ASN A 195 -25.37 -25.86 -1.19
C ASN A 195 -25.62 -24.43 -1.64
N VAL A 196 -26.86 -23.95 -1.52
CA VAL A 196 -27.22 -22.56 -1.81
C VAL A 196 -26.47 -21.62 -0.87
N ARG A 197 -26.49 -21.90 0.44
CA ARG A 197 -25.71 -21.13 1.43
C ARG A 197 -24.23 -21.12 1.11
N ARG A 198 -23.66 -22.27 0.74
CA ARG A 198 -22.25 -22.38 0.37
C ARG A 198 -21.94 -21.55 -0.87
N SER A 199 -22.77 -21.61 -1.92
CA SER A 199 -22.59 -20.82 -3.13
C SER A 199 -22.69 -19.33 -2.86
N SER A 200 -23.72 -18.89 -2.11
CA SER A 200 -23.86 -17.47 -1.75
C SER A 200 -22.71 -16.97 -0.89
N ALA A 201 -22.23 -17.79 0.06
CA ALA A 201 -21.07 -17.44 0.87
C ALA A 201 -19.79 -17.35 0.02
N HIS A 202 -19.60 -18.30 -0.89
CA HIS A 202 -18.50 -18.31 -1.84
C HIS A 202 -18.48 -17.05 -2.69
N ASP A 203 -19.60 -16.69 -3.31
CA ASP A 203 -19.70 -15.54 -4.20
C ASP A 203 -19.52 -14.22 -3.45
N HIS A 204 -20.10 -14.10 -2.25
CA HIS A 204 -19.92 -12.93 -1.41
C HIS A 204 -18.45 -12.73 -1.00
N LEU A 205 -17.81 -13.78 -0.47
CA LEU A 205 -16.40 -13.71 -0.07
C LEU A 205 -15.50 -13.39 -1.26
N ARG A 206 -15.82 -13.97 -2.43
CA ARG A 206 -15.14 -13.63 -3.68
C ARG A 206 -15.25 -12.13 -3.96
N VAL A 207 -16.46 -11.58 -4.09
CA VAL A 207 -16.66 -10.15 -4.40
C VAL A 207 -15.92 -9.24 -3.43
N VAL A 208 -15.96 -9.53 -2.12
CA VAL A 208 -15.26 -8.72 -1.11
C VAL A 208 -13.74 -8.78 -1.28
N ALA A 209 -13.16 -9.99 -1.39
CA ALA A 209 -11.73 -10.14 -1.56
C ALA A 209 -11.24 -9.47 -2.86
N TYR A 210 -12.01 -9.63 -3.94
CA TYR A 210 -11.74 -9.00 -5.23
C TYR A 210 -11.75 -7.48 -5.16
N GLY A 211 -12.73 -6.88 -4.47
CA GLY A 211 -12.79 -5.43 -4.31
C GLY A 211 -11.54 -4.89 -3.60
N GLU A 212 -11.02 -5.58 -2.58
CA GLU A 212 -9.78 -5.16 -1.90
C GLU A 212 -8.54 -5.32 -2.79
N VAL A 213 -8.48 -6.39 -3.59
CA VAL A 213 -7.42 -6.61 -4.58
C VAL A 213 -7.41 -5.53 -5.65
N GLN A 214 -8.57 -5.26 -6.22
CA GLN A 214 -8.74 -4.23 -7.24
C GLN A 214 -8.30 -2.87 -6.70
N ASN A 215 -8.72 -2.51 -5.48
CA ASN A 215 -8.33 -1.24 -4.86
C ASN A 215 -6.80 -1.09 -4.67
N LEU A 216 -6.11 -2.18 -4.30
CA LEU A 216 -4.65 -2.17 -4.16
C LEU A 216 -3.98 -2.07 -5.55
N LEU A 217 -4.47 -2.83 -6.52
CA LEU A 217 -3.93 -2.82 -7.88
C LEU A 217 -4.13 -1.45 -8.54
N ASP A 218 -5.32 -0.86 -8.41
CA ASP A 218 -5.61 0.53 -8.81
C ASP A 218 -4.57 1.47 -8.21
N ALA A 219 -4.35 1.40 -6.89
CA ALA A 219 -3.40 2.27 -6.20
C ALA A 219 -1.97 2.11 -6.73
N VAL A 220 -1.53 0.88 -6.95
CA VAL A 220 -0.20 0.59 -7.49
C VAL A 220 -0.06 1.09 -8.93
N LEU A 221 -1.06 0.87 -9.78
CA LEU A 221 -1.03 1.26 -11.19
C LEU A 221 -1.28 2.77 -11.39
N ASP A 222 -1.82 3.47 -10.39
CA ASP A 222 -1.87 4.93 -10.34
C ASP A 222 -0.48 5.57 -10.08
N CYS A 223 0.51 4.80 -9.63
CA CYS A 223 1.88 5.29 -9.40
C CYS A 223 2.59 5.57 -10.74
N LYS A 224 2.78 6.86 -11.07
CA LYS A 224 3.37 7.29 -12.35
C LYS A 224 4.80 6.83 -12.59
N ALA A 225 5.54 6.55 -11.51
CA ALA A 225 6.92 6.09 -11.58
C ALA A 225 7.05 4.56 -11.65
N LEU A 226 5.94 3.82 -11.62
CA LEU A 226 5.97 2.36 -11.66
C LEU A 226 6.55 1.87 -12.99
N THR A 227 7.63 1.09 -12.91
CA THR A 227 8.34 0.54 -14.08
C THR A 227 8.27 -0.98 -14.14
N SER A 228 8.10 -1.64 -12.99
CA SER A 228 8.07 -3.08 -12.86
C SER A 228 6.96 -3.52 -11.90
N LEU A 229 6.19 -4.53 -12.30
CA LEU A 229 5.17 -5.16 -11.48
C LEU A 229 5.28 -6.68 -11.55
N GLU A 230 5.41 -7.35 -10.41
CA GLU A 230 5.36 -8.80 -10.31
C GLU A 230 3.98 -9.22 -9.77
N LEU A 231 3.32 -10.11 -10.51
CA LEU A 231 2.00 -10.67 -10.20
C LEU A 231 2.18 -12.16 -9.90
N ASP A 232 1.88 -12.57 -8.67
CA ASP A 232 1.97 -13.95 -8.26
C ASP A 232 0.59 -14.63 -8.20
N PHE A 233 0.34 -15.52 -9.15
CA PHE A 233 -0.89 -16.31 -9.24
C PHE A 233 -0.76 -17.74 -8.68
N THR A 234 0.36 -18.03 -8.02
CA THR A 234 0.66 -19.35 -7.48
C THR A 234 -0.49 -19.87 -6.63
N ASN A 235 -0.96 -19.01 -5.73
CA ASN A 235 -2.06 -19.28 -4.82
C ASN A 235 -3.37 -18.56 -5.21
N CYS A 236 -3.61 -18.31 -6.51
CA CYS A 236 -4.79 -17.61 -7.02
C CYS A 236 -6.09 -18.41 -6.87
N TYR A 237 -6.54 -18.60 -5.63
CA TYR A 237 -7.73 -19.36 -5.24
C TYR A 237 -8.72 -18.48 -4.51
N CYS A 238 -9.98 -18.87 -4.54
CA CYS A 238 -11.03 -18.17 -3.80
C CYS A 238 -10.75 -18.20 -2.29
N PRO A 239 -11.36 -17.32 -1.49
CA PRO A 239 -11.13 -17.29 -0.04
C PRO A 239 -11.46 -18.61 0.67
N MET A 240 -12.38 -19.40 0.13
CA MET A 240 -12.73 -20.74 0.65
C MET A 240 -11.74 -21.83 0.22
N GLY A 241 -10.84 -21.53 -0.72
CA GLY A 241 -9.89 -22.46 -1.30
C GLY A 241 -10.52 -23.55 -2.17
N CYS A 242 -11.75 -23.38 -2.66
CA CYS A 242 -12.45 -24.44 -3.42
C CYS A 242 -12.31 -24.33 -4.94
N CYS A 243 -11.87 -23.19 -5.48
CA CYS A 243 -11.64 -23.02 -6.92
C CYS A 243 -10.52 -22.02 -7.20
N ARG A 244 -9.84 -22.19 -8.33
CA ARG A 244 -8.84 -21.25 -8.85
C ARG A 244 -9.56 -20.08 -9.52
N THR A 245 -9.17 -18.86 -9.19
CA THR A 245 -9.90 -17.65 -9.59
C THR A 245 -9.19 -16.82 -10.64
N MET A 246 -8.17 -17.41 -11.29
CA MET A 246 -7.34 -16.76 -12.32
C MET A 246 -8.16 -15.97 -13.34
N TYR A 247 -9.18 -16.57 -13.97
CA TYR A 247 -9.99 -15.89 -14.98
C TYR A 247 -10.80 -14.72 -14.42
N SER A 248 -11.32 -14.82 -13.20
CA SER A 248 -11.98 -13.68 -12.56
C SER A 248 -10.98 -12.54 -12.25
N VAL A 249 -9.70 -12.84 -12.04
CA VAL A 249 -8.66 -11.80 -11.97
C VAL A 249 -8.39 -11.17 -13.34
N MET A 250 -8.41 -11.97 -14.40
CA MET A 250 -8.26 -11.47 -15.77
C MET A 250 -9.42 -10.56 -16.19
N ASP A 251 -10.65 -10.92 -15.85
CA ASP A 251 -11.83 -10.06 -16.07
C ASP A 251 -11.65 -8.70 -15.38
N MET A 252 -11.17 -8.72 -14.12
CA MET A 252 -10.84 -7.50 -13.38
C MET A 252 -9.74 -6.66 -14.07
N PHE A 253 -8.77 -7.30 -14.74
CA PHE A 253 -7.73 -6.60 -15.52
C PHE A 253 -8.29 -5.89 -16.74
N ILE A 254 -9.24 -6.52 -17.42
CA ILE A 254 -9.94 -5.95 -18.57
C ILE A 254 -10.78 -4.75 -18.12
N ASP A 255 -11.54 -4.90 -17.04
CA ASP A 255 -12.42 -3.85 -16.50
C ASP A 255 -11.65 -2.63 -15.99
N GLY A 256 -10.47 -2.86 -15.39
CA GLY A 256 -9.67 -1.83 -14.75
C GLY A 256 -9.08 -0.79 -15.70
N LYS A 257 -8.89 -1.12 -16.98
CA LYS A 257 -8.31 -0.23 -18.01
C LYS A 257 -7.06 0.52 -17.52
N TRP A 258 -6.13 -0.20 -16.88
CA TRP A 258 -4.96 0.43 -16.24
C TRP A 258 -3.76 0.67 -17.17
N PRO A 259 -2.97 1.72 -16.95
CA PRO A 259 -1.70 1.89 -17.66
C PRO A 259 -0.65 0.90 -17.12
N TRP A 260 -0.61 -0.32 -17.65
CA TRP A 260 0.41 -1.32 -17.28
C TRP A 260 1.85 -0.77 -17.44
N PRO A 261 2.75 -1.08 -16.50
CA PRO A 261 4.15 -0.64 -16.53
C PRO A 261 4.93 -1.33 -17.65
N ALA A 262 6.13 -0.83 -17.94
CA ALA A 262 6.97 -1.36 -19.02
C ALA A 262 7.33 -2.85 -18.84
N TYR A 263 7.41 -3.33 -17.59
CA TYR A 263 7.76 -4.70 -17.26
C TYR A 263 6.73 -5.32 -16.31
N VAL A 264 6.17 -6.46 -16.70
CA VAL A 264 5.27 -7.26 -15.86
C VAL A 264 5.83 -8.68 -15.74
N ARG A 265 6.16 -9.11 -14.53
CA ARG A 265 6.59 -10.48 -14.25
C ARG A 265 5.40 -11.27 -13.70
N VAL A 266 5.21 -12.48 -14.18
CA VAL A 266 4.07 -13.33 -13.83
C VAL A 266 4.58 -14.65 -13.27
N LEU A 267 4.21 -14.94 -12.02
CA LEU A 267 4.47 -16.19 -11.33
C LEU A 267 3.18 -17.03 -11.26
N GLY A 268 3.31 -18.35 -11.17
CA GLY A 268 2.18 -19.21 -10.83
C GLY A 268 1.14 -19.44 -11.92
N SER A 269 1.43 -19.16 -13.20
CA SER A 269 0.55 -19.52 -14.33
C SER A 269 0.68 -21.00 -14.65
N LYS A 270 -0.41 -21.78 -14.59
CA LYS A 270 -0.32 -23.26 -14.63
C LYS A 270 -0.22 -23.84 -16.05
N ASN A 271 -0.71 -23.12 -17.05
CA ASN A 271 -0.76 -23.59 -18.44
C ASN A 271 -0.80 -22.44 -19.44
N GLN A 272 -0.74 -22.77 -20.74
CA GLN A 272 -0.71 -21.80 -21.82
C GLN A 272 -1.99 -20.96 -21.90
N ARG A 273 -3.15 -21.54 -21.53
CA ARG A 273 -4.43 -20.84 -21.53
C ARG A 273 -4.44 -19.69 -20.53
N GLU A 274 -3.86 -19.88 -19.34
CA GLU A 274 -3.69 -18.80 -18.37
C GLU A 274 -2.71 -17.72 -18.85
N ARG A 275 -1.58 -18.12 -19.44
CA ARG A 275 -0.62 -17.15 -20.00
C ARG A 275 -1.24 -16.28 -21.10
N SER A 276 -1.99 -16.90 -22.01
CA SER A 276 -2.72 -16.20 -23.06
C SER A 276 -3.75 -15.24 -22.49
N ALA A 277 -4.53 -15.65 -21.47
CA ALA A 277 -5.51 -14.78 -20.84
C ALA A 277 -4.88 -13.56 -20.15
N VAL A 278 -3.69 -13.71 -19.54
CA VAL A 278 -2.94 -12.58 -18.96
C VAL A 278 -2.50 -11.61 -20.05
N VAL A 279 -1.92 -12.11 -21.14
CA VAL A 279 -1.46 -11.27 -22.26
C VAL A 279 -2.61 -10.51 -22.88
N GLU A 280 -3.73 -11.19 -23.13
CA GLU A 280 -4.94 -10.59 -23.68
C GLU A 280 -5.47 -9.49 -22.76
N SER A 281 -5.59 -9.77 -21.45
CA SER A 281 -6.09 -8.79 -20.48
C SER A 281 -5.18 -7.57 -20.32
N ILE A 282 -3.86 -7.75 -20.37
CA ILE A 282 -2.89 -6.64 -20.36
C ILE A 282 -2.97 -5.82 -21.67
N GLY A 283 -3.28 -6.49 -22.78
CA GLY A 283 -3.41 -5.88 -24.11
C GLY A 283 -4.75 -5.18 -24.38
N CYS A 284 -5.82 -5.50 -23.65
CA CYS A 284 -7.20 -5.03 -23.86
C CYS A 284 -7.47 -3.53 -23.60
N LEU A 285 -6.46 -2.66 -23.71
CA LEU A 285 -6.54 -1.26 -23.32
C LEU A 285 -6.70 -0.30 -24.50
N PRO A 286 -7.85 0.37 -24.63
CA PRO A 286 -7.99 1.52 -25.51
C PRO A 286 -7.31 2.75 -24.88
N GLY A 287 -6.59 3.53 -25.69
CA GLY A 287 -6.33 4.95 -25.37
C GLY A 287 -4.90 5.36 -25.02
N ARG A 288 -3.93 4.45 -24.82
CA ARG A 288 -2.51 4.84 -24.66
C ARG A 288 -1.57 3.91 -25.40
N PRO A 289 -0.89 4.38 -26.47
CA PRO A 289 0.13 3.59 -27.11
C PRO A 289 1.26 3.30 -26.12
N GLY A 290 1.71 2.05 -26.09
CA GLY A 290 2.78 1.63 -25.22
C GLY A 290 3.08 0.15 -25.37
N GLN A 291 4.31 -0.22 -25.06
CA GLN A 291 4.76 -1.60 -25.07
C GLN A 291 5.00 -2.07 -23.64
N THR A 292 4.43 -3.22 -23.30
CA THR A 292 4.64 -3.90 -22.02
C THR A 292 5.33 -5.22 -22.28
N THR A 293 6.45 -5.49 -21.61
CA THR A 293 7.10 -6.79 -21.65
C THR A 293 6.57 -7.64 -20.52
N VAL A 294 5.90 -8.75 -20.87
CA VAL A 294 5.35 -9.72 -19.93
C VAL A 294 6.29 -10.93 -19.87
N VAL A 295 6.83 -11.23 -18.70
CA VAL A 295 7.69 -12.39 -18.46
C VAL A 295 6.98 -13.39 -17.57
N PHE A 296 6.65 -14.55 -18.13
CA PHE A 296 6.14 -15.69 -17.39
C PHE A 296 7.29 -16.52 -16.87
N GLU A 297 7.31 -16.79 -15.57
CA GLU A 297 8.24 -17.75 -14.99
C GLU A 297 7.72 -19.19 -15.15
N LYS A 298 8.66 -20.13 -15.03
CA LYS A 298 8.32 -21.56 -14.96
C LYS A 298 7.57 -21.83 -13.67
N PHE A 299 6.43 -22.51 -13.79
CA PHE A 299 5.67 -22.98 -12.64
C PHE A 299 6.37 -24.17 -11.98
N VAL A 300 6.51 -24.15 -10.64
CA VAL A 300 7.22 -25.20 -9.89
C VAL A 300 6.27 -25.91 -8.93
N VAL A 301 5.69 -27.01 -9.43
CA VAL A 301 4.79 -27.90 -8.67
C VAL A 301 5.41 -28.35 -7.35
N GLY A 302 4.66 -28.25 -6.24
CA GLY A 302 5.03 -28.77 -4.92
C GLY A 302 5.82 -27.81 -4.02
N ARG A 303 6.60 -26.88 -4.59
CA ARG A 303 7.21 -25.75 -3.85
C ARG A 303 6.21 -24.60 -3.68
N GLU A 304 5.33 -24.44 -4.66
CA GLU A 304 4.40 -23.32 -4.83
C GLU A 304 2.95 -23.66 -4.42
N MET A 305 2.61 -24.93 -4.23
CA MET A 305 1.21 -25.38 -4.04
C MET A 305 0.96 -25.86 -2.61
N GLN A 306 0.10 -25.18 -1.85
CA GLN A 306 -0.37 -25.66 -0.53
C GLN A 306 -1.87 -25.52 -0.25
N ASP A 307 -2.38 -26.56 0.41
CA ASP A 307 -3.73 -26.59 0.98
C ASP A 307 -3.86 -25.53 2.08
N PRO A 308 -5.05 -24.91 2.25
CA PRO A 308 -5.28 -24.05 3.39
C PRO A 308 -5.01 -24.82 4.69
N PHE A 309 -4.43 -24.15 5.69
CA PHE A 309 -4.10 -24.72 7.02
C PHE A 309 -5.28 -25.44 7.72
N TYR A 310 -6.52 -25.20 7.27
CA TYR A 310 -7.76 -25.79 7.80
C TYR A 310 -8.50 -26.72 6.81
N GLY A 311 -7.90 -27.06 5.67
CA GLY A 311 -8.49 -27.94 4.66
C GLY A 311 -8.57 -29.38 5.14
N VAL A 312 -9.79 -29.91 5.32
CA VAL A 312 -10.04 -31.30 5.75
C VAL A 312 -9.83 -32.31 4.60
N SER A 313 -9.66 -31.83 3.37
CA SER A 313 -9.40 -32.63 2.17
C SER A 313 -8.20 -32.05 1.43
N PRO A 314 -7.26 -32.86 0.94
CA PRO A 314 -6.17 -32.38 0.09
C PRO A 314 -6.77 -31.85 -1.21
N PHE A 315 -6.85 -30.52 -1.32
CA PHE A 315 -7.54 -29.83 -2.42
C PHE A 315 -6.82 -30.09 -3.76
N TRP A 316 -5.52 -30.39 -3.71
CA TRP A 316 -4.72 -30.82 -4.86
C TRP A 316 -5.17 -32.12 -5.52
N SER A 317 -6.01 -32.93 -4.85
CA SER A 317 -6.61 -34.12 -5.48
C SER A 317 -7.52 -33.78 -6.68
N HIS A 318 -7.89 -32.51 -6.85
CA HIS A 318 -8.73 -32.03 -7.95
C HIS A 318 -7.95 -31.40 -9.11
N LEU A 319 -6.65 -31.08 -8.96
CA LEU A 319 -5.82 -30.66 -10.08
C LEU A 319 -5.29 -31.92 -10.77
N THR A 320 -5.84 -32.23 -11.94
CA THR A 320 -5.32 -33.33 -12.75
C THR A 320 -3.96 -32.94 -13.34
N GLU A 321 -3.09 -33.92 -13.64
CA GLU A 321 -1.84 -33.65 -14.36
C GLU A 321 -2.11 -32.95 -15.71
N GLU A 322 -3.28 -33.19 -16.32
CA GLU A 322 -3.73 -32.54 -17.55
C GLU A 322 -3.95 -31.01 -17.40
N ASP A 323 -4.23 -30.54 -16.18
CA ASP A 323 -4.40 -29.11 -15.88
C ASP A 323 -3.05 -28.36 -15.74
N LEU A 324 -1.96 -29.10 -15.54
CA LEU A 324 -0.63 -28.59 -15.27
C LEU A 324 0.30 -28.85 -16.46
N ASN A 325 0.69 -27.79 -17.16
CA ASN A 325 1.69 -27.95 -18.21
C ASN A 325 3.10 -27.78 -17.63
N VAL A 326 3.62 -28.87 -17.05
CA VAL A 326 4.92 -28.93 -16.34
C VAL A 326 6.12 -28.61 -17.25
N GLU A 327 5.92 -28.66 -18.57
CA GLU A 327 6.95 -28.38 -19.58
C GLU A 327 7.07 -26.88 -19.93
N LEU A 328 6.14 -26.03 -19.49
CA LEU A 328 6.22 -24.60 -19.78
C LEU A 328 7.40 -23.95 -19.08
N GLY A 329 8.43 -23.64 -19.87
CA GLY A 329 9.58 -22.86 -19.42
C GLY A 329 9.25 -21.38 -19.20
N ARG A 330 10.28 -20.62 -18.82
CA ARG A 330 10.25 -19.16 -18.81
C ARG A 330 9.95 -18.64 -20.21
N GLN A 331 9.01 -17.71 -20.33
CA GLN A 331 8.57 -17.16 -21.61
C GLN A 331 8.46 -15.65 -21.50
N GLU A 332 9.02 -14.94 -22.48
CA GLU A 332 8.92 -13.50 -22.60
C GLU A 332 8.04 -13.14 -23.79
N MET A 333 7.09 -12.24 -23.58
CA MET A 333 6.14 -11.79 -24.59
C MET A 333 6.08 -10.26 -24.57
N LYS A 334 6.13 -9.64 -25.74
CA LYS A 334 5.91 -8.20 -25.89
C LYS A 334 4.46 -7.98 -26.25
N VAL A 335 3.78 -7.17 -25.45
CA VAL A 335 2.38 -6.80 -25.66
C VAL A 335 2.36 -5.34 -26.11
N GLU A 336 2.01 -5.14 -27.38
CA GLU A 336 1.85 -3.81 -27.96
C GLU A 336 0.39 -3.39 -27.86
N ARG A 337 0.17 -2.17 -27.38
CA ARG A 337 -1.15 -1.53 -27.36
C ARG A 337 -1.26 -0.63 -28.58
N VAL A 338 -2.07 -1.03 -29.55
CA VAL A 338 -2.38 -0.21 -30.72
C VAL A 338 -3.53 0.71 -30.34
N TRP A 339 -3.31 2.02 -30.48
CA TRP A 339 -4.39 2.99 -30.41
C TRP A 339 -5.01 3.07 -31.79
N GLU A 340 -6.23 2.55 -31.95
CA GLU A 340 -7.08 2.93 -33.07
C GLU A 340 -7.82 4.20 -32.62
N PRO A 341 -7.66 5.34 -33.31
CA PRO A 341 -8.54 6.48 -33.11
C PRO A 341 -9.98 6.02 -33.34
N ASP A 342 -10.89 6.37 -32.43
CA ASP A 342 -12.32 6.22 -32.71
C ASP A 342 -12.62 7.09 -33.94
N GLU A 343 -13.00 6.48 -35.06
CA GLU A 343 -13.31 7.15 -36.34
C GLU A 343 -14.55 8.07 -36.27
N ASP A 344 -15.19 8.18 -35.10
CA ASP A 344 -16.48 8.84 -34.89
C ASP A 344 -16.42 10.19 -34.11
N GLU A 345 -15.23 10.78 -33.89
CA GLU A 345 -15.08 12.14 -33.33
C GLU A 345 -14.72 13.21 -34.38
N GLU A 346 -15.45 13.28 -35.51
CA GLU A 346 -15.46 14.45 -36.43
C GLU A 346 -16.67 15.36 -36.25
#